data_AF-A0A6L5PJP0-F1
#
_entry.id   AF-A0A6L5PJP0-F1
#
_cell.length_a   1.000
_cell.length_b   1.000
_cell.length_c   1.000
_cell.angle_alpha   90.00
_cell.angle_beta   90.00
_cell.angle_gamma   90.00
#
_symmetry.space_group_name_H-M   'P 1'
#
loop_
_entity.id
_entity.type
_entity.pdbx_description
1 polymer ?
#
loop_
_entity_poly.entity_id
_entity_poly.type
_entity_poly.pdbx_seq_one_letter_code
_entity_poly.pdbx_strand_id
1 'polypeptide(L)'
;MSTSAASLARLIAGELSVLTDDSVKLAVLNGLVDPRPITLDWEYGTPGQQFEGWVVFDHEAQSDTLIVYCEHGFGPLSPWGLVFATPRQGSRSMGMDSGWFRSFMEAFWDSHAATLLAESGQAESR
;
A
#
# COMPACT_ATOMS: atom_id res chain seq x y z
N MET A 1 11.21 15.22 -8.94
CA MET A 1 10.21 15.10 -10.02
C MET A 1 8.88 14.92 -9.33
N SER A 2 7.83 15.64 -9.73
CA SER A 2 6.53 15.52 -9.07
C SER A 2 5.94 14.12 -9.31
N THR A 3 5.62 13.39 -8.24
CA THR A 3 4.94 12.09 -8.34
C THR A 3 3.53 12.28 -8.93
N SER A 4 3.18 11.49 -9.94
CA SER A 4 1.85 11.46 -10.56
C SER A 4 1.28 10.04 -10.61
N ALA A 5 -0.03 9.91 -10.76
CA ALA A 5 -0.69 8.62 -10.94
C ALA A 5 -0.06 7.78 -12.08
N ALA A 6 0.27 8.42 -13.21
CA ALA A 6 0.90 7.76 -14.34
C ALA A 6 2.34 7.27 -14.05
N SER A 7 3.11 8.01 -13.24
CA SER A 7 4.44 7.53 -12.82
C SER A 7 4.34 6.37 -11.85
N LEU A 8 3.38 6.39 -10.92
CA LEU A 8 3.15 5.30 -9.97
C LEU A 8 2.70 4.02 -10.68
N ALA A 9 1.74 4.12 -11.60
CA ALA A 9 1.30 2.99 -12.40
C ALA A 9 2.45 2.34 -13.18
N ARG A 10 3.39 3.14 -13.70
CA ARG A 10 4.60 2.63 -14.38
C ARG A 10 5.56 1.92 -13.43
N LEU A 11 5.76 2.43 -12.22
CA LEU A 11 6.60 1.79 -11.21
C LEU A 11 6.04 0.41 -10.84
N ILE A 12 4.74 0.36 -10.52
CA ILE A 12 4.03 -0.89 -10.18
C ILE A 12 4.10 -1.86 -11.35
N ALA A 13 3.81 -1.43 -12.59
CA ALA A 13 3.90 -2.28 -13.76
C ALA A 13 5.32 -2.86 -13.96
N GLY A 14 6.36 -2.09 -13.66
CA GLY A 14 7.74 -2.56 -13.66
C GLY A 14 7.97 -3.70 -12.67
N GLU A 15 7.50 -3.54 -11.43
CA GLU A 15 7.59 -4.59 -10.40
C GLU A 15 6.76 -5.85 -10.76
N LEU A 16 5.58 -5.69 -11.35
CA LEU A 16 4.73 -6.82 -11.75
C LEU A 16 5.27 -7.58 -12.97
N SER A 17 6.07 -6.93 -13.82
CA SER A 17 6.63 -7.55 -15.02
C SER A 17 7.59 -8.70 -14.70
N VAL A 18 8.21 -8.69 -13.52
CA VAL A 18 9.15 -9.73 -13.08
C VAL A 18 8.47 -10.81 -12.24
N LEU A 19 7.21 -10.62 -11.88
CA LEU A 19 6.45 -11.58 -11.08
C LEU A 19 6.05 -12.77 -11.97
N THR A 20 6.19 -14.00 -11.45
CA THR A 20 5.93 -15.23 -12.24
C THR A 20 4.73 -16.02 -11.76
N ASP A 21 4.33 -15.86 -10.50
CA ASP A 21 3.19 -16.56 -9.91
C ASP A 21 1.87 -15.90 -10.32
N ASP A 22 1.04 -16.61 -11.08
CA ASP A 22 -0.20 -16.07 -11.62
C ASP A 22 -1.27 -15.83 -10.54
N SER A 23 -1.27 -16.62 -9.46
CA SER A 23 -2.20 -16.43 -8.34
C SER A 23 -1.88 -15.15 -7.58
N VAL A 24 -0.59 -14.88 -7.39
CA VAL A 24 -0.11 -13.63 -6.80
C VAL A 24 -0.39 -12.44 -7.72
N LYS A 25 -0.14 -12.55 -9.04
CA LYS A 25 -0.50 -11.50 -9.99
C LYS A 25 -1.98 -11.16 -9.90
N LEU A 26 -2.84 -12.17 -9.91
CA LEU A 26 -4.28 -11.96 -9.85
C LEU A 26 -4.69 -11.27 -8.55
N ALA A 27 -4.13 -11.69 -7.42
CA ALA A 27 -4.39 -11.06 -6.12
C ALA A 27 -3.98 -9.58 -6.11
N VAL A 28 -2.81 -9.25 -6.65
CA VAL A 28 -2.37 -7.85 -6.80
C VAL A 28 -3.32 -7.08 -7.70
N LEU A 29 -3.59 -7.58 -8.90
CA LEU A 29 -4.43 -6.90 -9.89
C LEU A 29 -5.84 -6.63 -9.37
N ASN A 30 -6.39 -7.52 -8.54
CA ASN A 30 -7.72 -7.35 -7.94
C ASN A 30 -7.80 -6.21 -6.93
N GLY A 31 -6.69 -5.87 -6.26
CA GLY A 31 -6.66 -4.76 -5.30
C GLY A 31 -6.10 -3.47 -5.87
N LEU A 32 -5.44 -3.49 -7.04
CA LEU A 32 -4.96 -2.26 -7.67
C LEU A 32 -6.13 -1.33 -8.03
N VAL A 33 -5.96 -0.05 -7.72
CA VAL A 33 -6.89 1.02 -8.09
C VAL A 33 -6.19 2.05 -8.96
N ASP A 34 -6.97 2.86 -9.68
CA ASP A 34 -6.42 4.09 -10.28
C ASP A 34 -5.88 4.98 -9.16
N PRO A 35 -4.59 5.37 -9.17
CA PRO A 35 -3.99 6.06 -8.04
C PRO A 35 -4.77 7.33 -7.68
N ARG A 36 -5.30 7.37 -6.45
CA ARG A 36 -6.13 8.47 -5.96
C ARG A 36 -5.44 9.23 -4.81
N PRO A 37 -5.53 10.57 -4.76
CA PRO A 37 -4.90 11.35 -3.69
C PRO A 37 -5.41 10.96 -2.29
N ILE A 38 -4.51 11.03 -1.32
CA ILE A 38 -4.78 10.84 0.11
C ILE A 38 -3.93 11.81 0.93
N THR A 39 -4.44 12.21 2.07
CA THR A 39 -3.71 12.98 3.08
C THR A 39 -3.42 12.07 4.27
N LEU A 40 -2.17 12.07 4.73
CA LEU A 40 -1.69 11.24 5.84
C LEU A 40 -1.16 12.13 6.97
N ASP A 41 -1.63 11.89 8.19
CA ASP A 41 -1.17 12.60 9.39
C ASP A 41 0.20 12.08 9.84
N TRP A 42 1.07 13.00 10.25
CA TRP A 42 2.38 12.69 10.82
C TRP A 42 2.43 12.99 12.32
N GLU A 43 2.24 11.95 13.11
CA GLU A 43 2.16 12.02 14.59
C GLU A 43 3.45 12.50 15.25
N TYR A 44 4.60 12.31 14.60
CA TYR A 44 5.91 12.71 15.11
C TYR A 44 6.33 14.13 14.66
N GLY A 45 5.44 14.82 13.95
CA GLY A 45 5.65 16.14 13.38
C GLY A 45 5.20 17.28 14.28
N THR A 46 5.03 18.45 13.67
CA THR A 46 4.24 19.52 14.30
C THR A 46 2.77 19.10 14.39
N PRO A 47 2.01 19.54 15.41
CA PRO A 47 0.58 19.22 15.50
C PRO A 47 -0.19 19.57 14.23
N GLY A 48 -0.94 18.61 13.69
CA GLY A 48 -1.68 18.76 12.43
C GLY A 48 -0.82 18.70 11.17
N GLN A 49 0.45 18.29 11.27
CA GLN A 49 1.29 18.07 10.10
C GLN A 49 0.75 16.91 9.27
N GLN A 50 0.64 17.15 7.97
CA GLN A 50 0.11 16.21 7.01
C GLN A 50 1.01 16.13 5.79
N PHE A 51 1.01 14.97 5.15
CA PHE A 51 1.69 14.74 3.89
C PHE A 51 0.71 14.22 2.84
N GLU A 52 0.93 14.65 1.60
CA GLU A 52 0.19 14.16 0.45
C GLU A 52 0.77 12.83 -0.01
N GLY A 53 -0.11 11.91 -0.35
CA GLY A 53 0.22 10.62 -0.93
C GLY A 53 -0.84 10.15 -1.91
N TRP A 54 -0.71 8.91 -2.33
CA TRP A 54 -1.57 8.27 -3.31
C TRP A 54 -1.96 6.88 -2.83
N VAL A 55 -3.25 6.57 -2.76
CA VAL A 55 -3.70 5.18 -2.61
C VAL A 55 -3.49 4.48 -3.93
N VAL A 56 -2.80 3.33 -3.92
CA VAL A 56 -2.50 2.54 -5.12
C VAL A 56 -3.11 1.14 -5.08
N PHE A 57 -3.40 0.63 -3.88
CA PHE A 57 -4.01 -0.67 -3.66
C PHE A 57 -5.02 -0.56 -2.52
N ASP A 58 -6.20 -1.09 -2.77
CA ASP A 58 -7.36 -1.01 -1.89
C ASP A 58 -7.77 -2.41 -1.45
N HIS A 59 -7.66 -2.67 -0.15
CA HIS A 59 -8.10 -3.89 0.51
C HIS A 59 -8.92 -3.54 1.77
N GLU A 60 -9.62 -2.40 1.69
CA GLU A 60 -10.43 -1.82 2.77
C GLU A 60 -11.56 -2.77 3.16
N ALA A 61 -12.33 -3.26 2.19
CA ALA A 61 -13.50 -4.10 2.44
C ALA A 61 -13.17 -5.45 3.09
N GLN A 62 -11.96 -5.98 2.86
CA GLN A 62 -11.52 -7.29 3.35
C GLN A 62 -10.71 -7.22 4.64
N SER A 63 -9.94 -6.16 4.85
CA SER A 63 -8.97 -6.10 5.95
C SER A 63 -8.75 -4.71 6.56
N ASP A 64 -9.48 -3.69 6.13
CA ASP A 64 -9.29 -2.31 6.56
C ASP A 64 -7.86 -1.78 6.26
N THR A 65 -7.23 -2.23 5.17
CA THR A 65 -5.88 -1.77 4.79
C THR A 65 -5.80 -1.21 3.39
N LEU A 66 -4.88 -0.27 3.20
CA LEU A 66 -4.50 0.34 1.93
C LEU A 66 -2.99 0.24 1.76
N ILE A 67 -2.52 0.11 0.52
CA ILE A 67 -1.13 0.45 0.19
C ILE A 67 -1.13 1.84 -0.45
N VAL A 68 -0.29 2.71 0.10
CA VAL A 68 -0.14 4.10 -0.32
C VAL A 68 1.29 4.36 -0.79
N TYR A 69 1.46 5.36 -1.63
CA TYR A 69 2.76 5.97 -1.92
C TYR A 69 2.81 7.38 -1.32
N CYS A 70 3.83 7.66 -0.53
CA CYS A 70 4.12 8.99 0.03
C CYS A 70 5.62 9.26 -0.05
N GLU A 71 6.02 10.36 -0.70
CA GLU A 71 7.44 10.75 -0.79
C GLU A 71 8.06 11.03 0.60
N HIS A 72 7.20 11.38 1.57
CA HIS A 72 7.55 11.67 2.95
C HIS A 72 7.25 10.50 3.88
N GLY A 73 7.30 9.25 3.38
CA GLY A 73 7.13 8.04 4.17
C GLY A 73 8.14 7.90 5.32
N PHE A 74 8.64 6.69 5.58
CA PHE A 74 9.73 6.52 6.56
C PHE A 74 11.10 6.88 5.95
N GLY A 75 11.19 8.08 5.36
CA GLY A 75 12.33 8.58 4.60
C GLY A 75 12.28 8.21 3.09
N PRO A 76 13.17 8.80 2.27
CA PRO A 76 13.13 8.70 0.81
C PRO A 76 13.41 7.28 0.27
N LEU A 77 13.88 6.37 1.11
CA LEU A 77 14.16 4.97 0.73
C LEU A 77 12.95 4.05 0.93
N SER A 78 11.92 4.49 1.67
CA SER A 78 10.74 3.69 1.97
C SER A 78 9.45 4.49 1.73
N PRO A 79 9.08 4.75 0.47
CA PRO A 79 7.93 5.59 0.13
C PRO A 79 6.60 4.81 0.07
N TRP A 80 6.61 3.49 0.18
CA TRP A 80 5.40 2.67 0.11
C TRP A 80 4.88 2.36 1.51
N GLY A 81 3.67 2.79 1.84
CA GLY A 81 3.06 2.62 3.16
C GLY A 81 1.96 1.57 3.15
N LEU A 82 1.93 0.68 4.13
CA LEU A 82 0.77 -0.14 4.49
C LEU A 82 0.05 0.55 5.65
N VAL A 83 -1.14 1.09 5.39
CA VAL A 83 -1.88 1.95 6.33
C VAL A 83 -3.31 1.44 6.53
N PHE A 84 -3.96 1.82 7.63
CA PHE A 84 -5.37 1.53 7.85
C PHE A 84 -6.27 2.40 6.96
N ALA A 85 -7.30 1.81 6.38
CA ALA A 85 -8.29 2.50 5.55
C ALA A 85 -9.24 3.36 6.40
N THR A 86 -9.66 2.85 7.56
CA THR A 86 -10.46 3.57 8.53
C THR A 86 -9.61 4.58 9.29
N PRO A 87 -9.94 5.89 9.25
CA PRO A 87 -9.26 6.91 10.03
C PRO A 87 -9.36 6.61 11.54
N ARG A 88 -8.23 6.62 12.25
CA ARG A 88 -8.20 6.55 13.71
C ARG A 88 -8.16 7.98 14.24
N GLN A 89 -9.05 8.31 15.17
CA GLN A 89 -9.18 9.67 15.72
C GLN A 89 -9.46 10.77 14.67
N GLY A 90 -10.09 10.41 13.55
CA GLY A 90 -10.51 11.36 12.51
C GLY A 90 -9.54 11.49 11.33
N SER A 91 -8.34 10.88 11.41
CA SER A 91 -7.34 10.95 10.34
C SER A 91 -6.67 9.60 10.06
N ARG A 92 -6.16 9.44 8.84
CA ARG A 92 -5.31 8.31 8.48
C ARG A 92 -3.88 8.67 8.83
N SER A 93 -3.27 7.89 9.70
CA SER A 93 -1.92 8.14 10.19
C SER A 93 -0.90 7.40 9.34
N MET A 94 0.27 8.00 9.15
CA MET A 94 1.48 7.33 8.65
C MET A 94 2.48 6.97 9.76
N GLY A 95 2.04 7.05 11.02
CA GLY A 95 2.84 6.85 12.23
C GLY A 95 2.98 5.39 12.68
N MET A 96 2.89 5.18 13.99
CA MET A 96 3.30 3.94 14.69
C MET A 96 2.69 2.64 14.16
N ASP A 97 1.46 2.71 13.68
CA ASP A 97 0.69 1.54 13.25
C ASP A 97 0.82 1.25 11.73
N SER A 98 1.70 1.98 11.03
CA SER A 98 1.91 1.83 9.58
C SER A 98 3.25 1.17 9.26
N GLY A 99 3.26 0.27 8.29
CA GLY A 99 4.49 -0.31 7.72
C GLY A 99 5.00 0.53 6.55
N TRP A 100 6.31 0.73 6.42
CA TRP A 100 6.92 1.49 5.32
C TRP A 100 8.03 0.70 4.62
N PHE A 101 7.94 0.59 3.29
CA PHE A 101 8.68 -0.36 2.47
C PHE A 101 9.34 0.30 1.26
N ARG A 102 10.33 -0.38 0.69
CA ARG A 102 11.13 0.16 -0.43
C ARG A 102 10.45 -0.01 -1.77
N SER A 103 9.54 -0.98 -1.88
CA SER A 103 8.81 -1.32 -3.10
C SER A 103 7.33 -1.58 -2.82
N PHE A 104 6.52 -1.49 -3.86
CA PHE A 104 5.11 -1.85 -3.77
C PHE A 104 4.94 -3.32 -3.38
N MET A 105 5.74 -4.20 -3.97
CA MET A 105 5.66 -5.64 -3.71
C MET A 105 6.04 -6.00 -2.28
N GLU A 106 7.05 -5.34 -1.68
CA GLU A 106 7.37 -5.54 -0.26
C GLU A 106 6.16 -5.20 0.64
N ALA A 107 5.47 -4.09 0.36
CA ALA A 107 4.26 -3.72 1.10
C ALA A 107 3.11 -4.72 0.88
N PHE A 108 2.94 -5.23 -0.35
CA PHE A 108 1.94 -6.25 -0.66
C PHE A 108 2.21 -7.55 0.12
N TRP A 109 3.46 -8.01 0.17
CA TRP A 109 3.82 -9.24 0.88
C TRP A 109 3.62 -9.17 2.39
N ASP A 110 3.75 -7.98 2.98
CA ASP A 110 3.47 -7.75 4.40
C ASP A 110 1.97 -7.53 4.69
N SER A 111 1.15 -7.41 3.65
CA SER A 111 -0.29 -7.12 3.78
C SER A 111 -1.13 -8.37 4.07
N HIS A 112 -2.33 -8.15 4.62
CA HIS A 112 -3.32 -9.21 4.80
C HIS A 112 -3.75 -9.86 3.47
N ALA A 113 -3.68 -9.13 2.35
CA ALA A 113 -4.02 -9.68 1.04
C ALA A 113 -3.10 -10.85 0.66
N ALA A 114 -1.81 -10.78 0.99
CA ALA A 114 -0.86 -11.86 0.76
C ALA A 114 -1.10 -13.06 1.71
N THR A 115 -1.46 -12.80 2.98
CA THR A 115 -1.79 -13.86 3.95
C THR A 115 -2.97 -14.70 3.49
N LEU A 116 -4.06 -14.07 3.04
CA LEU A 116 -5.25 -14.77 2.55
C LEU A 116 -4.97 -15.65 1.33
N LEU A 117 -4.03 -15.24 0.47
CA LEU A 117 -3.61 -16.04 -0.68
C LEU A 117 -2.94 -17.35 -0.22
N ALA A 118 -2.07 -17.28 0.79
CA ALA A 118 -1.39 -18.45 1.33
C ALA A 118 -2.36 -19.45 1.98
N GLU A 119 -3.39 -18.95 2.67
CA GLU A 119 -4.43 -19.77 3.29
C GLU A 119 -5.34 -20.45 2.26
N SER A 120 -5.68 -19.74 1.17
CA SER A 120 -6.53 -20.27 0.10
C SER A 120 -5.86 -21.44 -0.63
N GLY A 121 -4.54 -21.36 -0.89
CA GLY A 121 -3.79 -22.46 -1.51
C GLY A 121 -3.68 -23.72 -0.64
N GLN A 122 -3.75 -23.58 0.69
CA GLN A 122 -3.79 -24.72 1.61
C GLN A 122 -5.16 -25.40 1.69
N ALA A 123 -6.25 -24.65 1.48
CA ALA A 123 -7.61 -25.18 1.49
C ALA A 123 -7.92 -26.02 0.23
N GLU A 124 -7.37 -25.66 -0.93
CA GLU A 124 -7.56 -26.41 -2.18
C GLU A 124 -6.73 -27.71 -2.26
N SER A 125 -5.78 -27.88 -1.34
CA SER A 125 -4.89 -29.06 -1.28
C SER A 125 -5.35 -30.14 -0.29
N ARG A 126 -6.57 -30.03 0.27
CA ARG A 126 -7.14 -30.96 1.27
C ARG A 126 -8.32 -31.76 0.74
#